data_AF-A0A813GP74-F1
#
_entry.id   AF-A0A813GP74-F1
#
_cell.length_a   1.000
_cell.length_b   1.000
_cell.length_c   1.000
_cell.angle_alpha   90.00
_cell.angle_beta   90.00
_cell.angle_gamma   90.00
#
_symmetry.space_group_name_H-M   'P 1'
#
loop_
_entity.id
_entity.type
_entity.pdbx_description
1 polymer ?
#
loop_
_entity_poly.entity_id
_entity_poly.type
_entity_poly.pdbx_seq_one_letter_code
_entity_poly.pdbx_strand_id
1 'polypeptide(L)'
;MGASFNLRKLVTEQKDSKEYMAKLCHYVHESKDAKCKKRAILCQAYHLALHDCFQPARDLLHLGNLQEQVMELDVHTQILYNRVIAQMGLCAFRLGKIQEAHNCLMDVCQYNKVRELLAQGLSFSKFVERTPEQERAERQRQLPYHMHINLEVLESAHHISAMLLEVPNLAMQSIDPNNKRVISRVLRRSLEQYDKQIFTGPPENAKEAVVASAKALQRGDWLLACSALEDQKLWVHIDPGNPENGQKVKAMITDKIKTEALRTYLFAYSSIYDAFHLDQLVAMFGLEPIVVHSIISRMMIKEEITAFWDESSKFVLVQHTEPSSLQRLALTLADRGAQAVENNERLIDQKSGGYAFKEGGKGKGGWEDGGKGGRRFGKGDGKDGKGKGKGGKGKVTVRPPTTMRGWENARAGATRGGTGQAGYSTGVREAPVANQRPSFGDRPSFGDRGGGGWGGGGGGFRN
;
A
#
# COMPACT_ATOMS: atom_id res chain seq x y z
N MET A 1 -54.03 4.73 -4.66
CA MET A 1 -54.48 3.49 -4.00
C MET A 1 -53.32 2.96 -3.16
N GLY A 2 -53.49 2.81 -1.84
CA GLY A 2 -52.45 2.25 -0.98
C GLY A 2 -52.56 0.74 -0.92
N ALA A 3 -51.68 0.02 -1.61
CA ALA A 3 -51.58 -1.43 -1.45
C ALA A 3 -50.79 -1.74 -0.18
N SER A 4 -51.47 -2.20 0.87
CA SER A 4 -50.83 -2.59 2.14
C SER A 4 -49.92 -3.80 1.94
N PHE A 5 -48.64 -3.53 1.66
CA PHE A 5 -47.68 -4.52 1.18
C PHE A 5 -47.38 -5.57 2.26
N ASN A 6 -47.82 -6.80 2.03
CA ASN A 6 -47.84 -7.83 3.06
C ASN A 6 -46.47 -8.52 3.20
N LEU A 7 -45.51 -7.82 3.81
CA LEU A 7 -44.14 -8.28 4.12
C LEU A 7 -44.11 -9.70 4.71
N ARG A 8 -45.13 -10.09 5.49
CA ARG A 8 -45.24 -11.43 6.08
C ARG A 8 -45.31 -12.57 5.05
N LYS A 9 -45.92 -12.36 3.87
CA LYS A 9 -46.01 -13.41 2.82
C LYS A 9 -44.66 -13.68 2.14
N LEU A 10 -43.82 -12.66 2.01
CA LEU A 10 -42.48 -12.81 1.42
C LEU A 10 -41.52 -13.64 2.30
N VAL A 11 -41.71 -13.60 3.62
CA VAL A 11 -40.87 -14.33 4.59
C VAL A 11 -41.17 -15.84 4.59
N THR A 12 -42.37 -16.27 4.18
CA THR A 12 -42.84 -17.66 4.35
C THR A 12 -42.57 -18.61 3.19
N GLU A 13 -42.17 -18.11 2.00
CA GLU A 13 -42.14 -18.92 0.76
C GLU A 13 -40.76 -19.00 0.07
N GLN A 14 -39.71 -18.37 0.61
CA GLN A 14 -38.39 -18.29 -0.03
C GLN A 14 -37.36 -19.24 0.61
N LYS A 15 -36.99 -20.31 -0.11
CA LYS A 15 -35.97 -21.28 0.31
C LYS A 15 -34.52 -20.82 0.09
N ASP A 16 -34.27 -19.85 -0.79
CA ASP A 16 -32.94 -19.26 -1.01
C ASP A 16 -32.93 -17.76 -0.65
N SER A 17 -31.92 -17.38 0.13
CA SER A 17 -31.61 -16.01 0.51
C SER A 17 -31.22 -15.14 -0.70
N LYS A 18 -30.62 -15.72 -1.75
CA LYS A 18 -30.17 -15.01 -2.96
C LYS A 18 -31.35 -14.49 -3.78
N GLU A 19 -32.33 -15.34 -4.08
CA GLU A 19 -33.57 -14.91 -4.74
C GLU A 19 -34.28 -13.81 -3.97
N TYR A 20 -34.37 -13.96 -2.64
CA TYR A 20 -35.11 -13.02 -1.81
C TYR A 20 -34.47 -11.63 -1.81
N MET A 21 -33.13 -11.55 -1.73
CA MET A 21 -32.43 -10.27 -1.88
C MET A 21 -32.60 -9.67 -3.28
N ALA A 22 -32.55 -10.48 -4.34
CA ALA A 22 -32.77 -9.99 -5.70
C ALA A 22 -34.17 -9.38 -5.89
N LYS A 23 -35.22 -10.04 -5.38
CA LYS A 23 -36.62 -9.57 -5.46
C LYS A 23 -36.84 -8.27 -4.66
N LEU A 24 -36.30 -8.17 -3.44
CA LEU A 24 -36.35 -6.93 -2.66
C LEU A 24 -35.58 -5.79 -3.34
N CYS A 25 -34.41 -6.08 -3.92
CA CYS A 25 -33.63 -5.07 -4.63
C CYS A 25 -34.36 -4.55 -5.87
N HIS A 26 -35.02 -5.42 -6.65
CA HIS A 26 -35.82 -5.00 -7.81
C HIS A 26 -36.91 -3.99 -7.40
N TYR A 27 -37.67 -4.28 -6.34
CA TYR A 27 -38.70 -3.39 -5.80
C TYR A 27 -38.14 -2.04 -5.32
N VAL A 28 -36.93 -2.00 -4.75
CA VAL A 28 -36.27 -0.73 -4.39
C VAL A 28 -35.79 0.03 -5.63
N HIS A 29 -35.40 -0.66 -6.71
CA HIS A 29 -35.05 -0.02 -7.99
C HIS A 29 -36.27 0.58 -8.72
N GLU A 30 -37.48 0.07 -8.49
CA GLU A 30 -38.74 0.68 -8.96
C GLU A 30 -39.11 1.97 -8.19
N SER A 31 -38.62 2.14 -6.96
CA SER A 31 -38.87 3.34 -6.15
C SER A 31 -38.27 4.61 -6.76
N LYS A 32 -38.65 5.79 -6.27
CA LYS A 32 -38.10 7.08 -6.75
C LYS A 32 -36.88 7.59 -5.98
N ASP A 33 -36.51 7.00 -4.85
CA ASP A 33 -35.38 7.48 -4.04
C ASP A 33 -34.04 6.89 -4.49
N ALA A 34 -33.20 7.72 -5.12
CA ALA A 34 -31.84 7.37 -5.51
C ALA A 34 -30.95 6.94 -4.33
N LYS A 35 -31.18 7.45 -3.10
CA LYS A 35 -30.40 7.05 -1.92
C LYS A 35 -30.72 5.62 -1.50
N CYS A 36 -32.00 5.24 -1.47
CA CYS A 36 -32.41 3.85 -1.26
C CYS A 36 -31.85 2.91 -2.34
N LYS A 37 -31.83 3.30 -3.62
CA LYS A 37 -31.25 2.47 -4.70
C LYS A 37 -29.77 2.18 -4.48
N LYS A 38 -28.95 3.21 -4.25
CA LYS A 38 -27.51 3.04 -3.98
C LYS A 38 -27.26 2.13 -2.77
N ARG A 39 -28.05 2.27 -1.69
CA ARG A 39 -27.97 1.38 -0.52
C ARG A 39 -28.41 -0.05 -0.82
N ALA A 40 -29.43 -0.27 -1.66
CA ALA A 40 -29.85 -1.60 -2.07
C ALA A 40 -28.77 -2.31 -2.88
N ILE A 41 -28.14 -1.63 -3.86
CA ILE A 41 -27.01 -2.17 -4.65
C ILE A 41 -25.87 -2.59 -3.71
N LEU A 42 -25.51 -1.76 -2.74
CA LEU A 42 -24.47 -2.09 -1.75
C LEU A 42 -24.82 -3.32 -0.89
N CYS A 43 -26.06 -3.41 -0.39
CA CYS A 43 -26.51 -4.59 0.36
C CYS A 43 -26.52 -5.87 -0.51
N GLN A 44 -26.91 -5.76 -1.78
CA GLN A 44 -26.90 -6.86 -2.75
C GLN A 44 -25.46 -7.33 -3.06
N ALA A 45 -24.54 -6.40 -3.29
CA ALA A 45 -23.13 -6.69 -3.51
C ALA A 45 -22.48 -7.32 -2.25
N TYR A 46 -22.82 -6.85 -1.05
CA TYR A 46 -22.38 -7.47 0.21
C TYR A 46 -22.84 -8.92 0.33
N HIS A 47 -24.12 -9.19 0.02
CA HIS A 47 -24.70 -10.53 0.06
C HIS A 47 -24.03 -11.46 -0.96
N LEU A 48 -23.87 -11.01 -2.21
CA LEU A 48 -23.17 -11.79 -3.23
C LEU A 48 -21.71 -12.08 -2.86
N ALA A 49 -21.01 -11.13 -2.22
CA ALA A 49 -19.64 -11.30 -1.73
C ALA A 49 -19.52 -12.18 -0.46
N LEU A 50 -20.60 -12.43 0.27
CA LEU A 50 -20.65 -13.47 1.32
C LEU A 50 -20.79 -14.87 0.69
N HIS A 51 -21.46 -14.98 -0.45
CA HIS A 51 -21.75 -16.24 -1.14
C HIS A 51 -20.76 -16.58 -2.27
N ASP A 52 -19.50 -16.12 -2.16
CA ASP A 52 -18.41 -16.31 -3.12
C ASP A 52 -18.72 -15.88 -4.58
N CYS A 53 -19.74 -15.02 -4.79
CA CYS A 53 -20.18 -14.56 -6.12
C CYS A 53 -19.49 -13.25 -6.53
N PHE A 54 -18.16 -13.26 -6.64
CA PHE A 54 -17.35 -12.05 -6.89
C PHE A 54 -17.72 -11.28 -8.17
N GLN A 55 -17.82 -11.97 -9.32
CA GLN A 55 -18.11 -11.31 -10.61
C GLN A 55 -19.43 -10.51 -10.56
N PRO A 56 -20.59 -11.11 -10.24
CA PRO A 56 -21.85 -10.36 -10.11
C PRO A 56 -21.78 -9.21 -9.10
N ALA A 57 -21.07 -9.36 -7.99
CA ALA A 57 -20.90 -8.27 -7.00
C ALA A 57 -20.11 -7.09 -7.57
N ARG A 58 -19.00 -7.37 -8.28
CA ARG A 58 -18.16 -6.36 -8.93
C ARG A 58 -18.90 -5.64 -10.06
N ASP A 59 -19.59 -6.39 -10.90
CA ASP A 59 -20.26 -5.85 -12.07
C ASP A 59 -21.47 -4.97 -11.63
N LEU A 60 -22.14 -5.29 -10.51
CA LEU A 60 -23.14 -4.42 -9.87
C LEU A 60 -22.55 -3.10 -9.31
N LEU A 61 -21.35 -3.12 -8.73
CA LEU A 61 -20.70 -1.88 -8.25
C LEU A 61 -20.32 -0.96 -9.41
N HIS A 62 -19.83 -1.53 -10.51
CA HIS A 62 -19.50 -0.78 -11.73
C HIS A 62 -20.77 -0.17 -12.36
N LEU A 63 -21.83 -0.96 -12.56
CA LEU A 63 -23.10 -0.51 -13.12
C LEU A 63 -23.80 0.59 -12.28
N GLY A 64 -23.49 0.68 -10.98
CA GLY A 64 -24.01 1.74 -10.11
C GLY A 64 -23.21 3.05 -10.11
N ASN A 65 -22.09 3.14 -10.85
CA ASN A 65 -21.09 4.23 -10.79
C ASN A 65 -20.71 4.63 -9.34
N LEU A 66 -20.74 3.66 -8.42
CA LEU A 66 -20.69 3.96 -6.98
C LEU A 66 -19.34 4.53 -6.54
N GLN A 67 -18.25 4.11 -7.19
CA GLN A 67 -16.87 4.51 -6.87
C GLN A 67 -16.60 6.00 -7.08
N GLU A 68 -17.18 6.62 -8.11
CA GLU A 68 -17.04 8.07 -8.37
C GLU A 68 -17.82 8.90 -7.34
N GLN A 69 -18.97 8.38 -6.90
CA GLN A 69 -19.95 9.12 -6.12
C GLN A 69 -19.86 8.87 -4.61
N VAL A 70 -18.88 8.08 -4.12
CA VAL A 70 -18.72 7.75 -2.68
C VAL A 70 -18.61 9.01 -1.82
N MET A 71 -17.81 9.99 -2.26
CA MET A 71 -17.48 11.18 -1.47
C MET A 71 -18.68 12.11 -1.25
N GLU A 72 -19.68 12.06 -2.12
CA GLU A 72 -20.93 12.84 -2.03
C GLU A 72 -22.00 12.15 -1.17
N LEU A 73 -21.82 10.88 -0.82
CA LEU A 73 -22.78 10.10 -0.04
C LEU A 73 -22.67 10.37 1.47
N ASP A 74 -23.75 10.10 2.18
CA ASP A 74 -23.76 10.21 3.64
C ASP A 74 -22.86 9.16 4.29
N VAL A 75 -22.21 9.54 5.40
CA VAL A 75 -21.18 8.75 6.10
C VAL A 75 -21.59 7.29 6.36
N HIS A 76 -22.86 7.02 6.69
CA HIS A 76 -23.35 5.65 6.89
C HIS A 76 -23.34 4.80 5.61
N THR A 77 -23.56 5.42 4.44
CA THR A 77 -23.47 4.76 3.13
C THR A 77 -22.01 4.62 2.69
N GLN A 78 -21.13 5.56 3.07
CA GLN A 78 -19.67 5.42 2.88
C GLN A 78 -19.09 4.26 3.71
N ILE A 79 -19.48 4.13 4.98
CA ILE A 79 -19.14 2.98 5.85
C ILE A 79 -19.64 1.68 5.21
N LEU A 80 -20.87 1.67 4.67
CA LEU A 80 -21.39 0.50 3.95
C LEU A 80 -20.56 0.16 2.70
N TYR A 81 -20.19 1.16 1.89
CA TYR A 81 -19.31 0.97 0.73
C TYR A 81 -17.96 0.37 1.12
N ASN A 82 -17.26 0.95 2.11
CA ASN A 82 -15.98 0.44 2.61
C ASN A 82 -16.07 -1.03 3.05
N ARG A 83 -17.20 -1.41 3.67
CA ARG A 83 -17.48 -2.79 4.08
C ARG A 83 -17.78 -3.73 2.91
N VAL A 84 -18.46 -3.27 1.86
CA VAL A 84 -18.64 -4.05 0.62
C VAL A 84 -17.29 -4.30 -0.04
N ILE A 85 -16.44 -3.28 -0.17
CA ILE A 85 -15.09 -3.41 -0.75
C ILE A 85 -14.22 -4.37 0.07
N ALA A 86 -14.24 -4.28 1.41
CA ALA A 86 -13.56 -5.22 2.29
C ALA A 86 -14.07 -6.67 2.11
N GLN A 87 -15.39 -6.88 2.07
CA GLN A 87 -16.00 -8.20 1.88
C GLN A 87 -15.72 -8.78 0.49
N MET A 88 -15.71 -7.94 -0.56
CA MET A 88 -15.34 -8.33 -1.91
C MET A 88 -13.85 -8.68 -2.02
N GLY A 89 -12.97 -7.99 -1.31
CA GLY A 89 -11.55 -8.36 -1.20
C GLY A 89 -11.36 -9.74 -0.58
N LEU A 90 -12.09 -10.05 0.50
CA LEU A 90 -12.11 -11.39 1.12
C LEU A 90 -12.70 -12.46 0.17
N CYS A 91 -13.76 -12.14 -0.57
CA CYS A 91 -14.35 -13.01 -1.59
C CYS A 91 -13.36 -13.29 -2.74
N ALA A 92 -12.66 -12.27 -3.25
CA ALA A 92 -11.62 -12.45 -4.27
C ALA A 92 -10.45 -13.31 -3.76
N PHE A 93 -10.06 -13.14 -2.49
CA PHE A 93 -9.04 -13.96 -1.83
C PHE A 93 -9.47 -15.43 -1.70
N ARG A 94 -10.72 -15.68 -1.25
CA ARG A 94 -11.31 -17.04 -1.19
C ARG A 94 -11.33 -17.73 -2.55
N LEU A 95 -11.61 -16.99 -3.62
CA LEU A 95 -11.58 -17.47 -5.01
C LEU A 95 -10.17 -17.52 -5.65
N GLY A 96 -9.10 -17.22 -4.92
CA GLY A 96 -7.72 -17.21 -5.44
C GLY A 96 -7.41 -16.11 -6.46
N LYS A 97 -8.26 -15.08 -6.57
CA LYS A 97 -8.09 -13.92 -7.47
C LYS A 97 -7.21 -12.86 -6.80
N ILE A 98 -5.95 -13.22 -6.53
CA ILE A 98 -5.01 -12.45 -5.70
C ILE A 98 -4.83 -11.00 -6.17
N GLN A 99 -4.82 -10.74 -7.49
CA GLN A 99 -4.73 -9.38 -8.05
C GLN A 99 -5.96 -8.53 -7.72
N GLU A 100 -7.17 -9.04 -7.99
CA GLU A 100 -8.44 -8.37 -7.64
C GLU A 100 -8.53 -8.15 -6.11
N ALA A 101 -8.15 -9.16 -5.32
CA ALA A 101 -8.13 -9.10 -3.86
C ALA A 101 -7.18 -8.00 -3.34
N HIS A 102 -5.96 -7.91 -3.88
CA HIS A 102 -5.02 -6.86 -3.50
C HIS A 102 -5.56 -5.47 -3.87
N ASN A 103 -6.11 -5.31 -5.09
CA ASN A 103 -6.68 -4.05 -5.56
C ASN A 103 -7.82 -3.55 -4.66
N CYS A 104 -8.82 -4.39 -4.38
CA CYS A 104 -9.94 -4.03 -3.49
C CYS A 104 -9.47 -3.73 -2.06
N LEU A 105 -8.51 -4.48 -1.52
CA LEU A 105 -8.04 -4.29 -0.15
C LEU A 105 -7.04 -3.12 0.01
N MET A 106 -6.40 -2.66 -1.06
CA MET A 106 -5.42 -1.56 -1.02
C MET A 106 -6.04 -0.28 -0.45
N ASP A 107 -7.15 0.19 -1.01
CA ASP A 107 -7.77 1.46 -0.64
C ASP A 107 -8.22 1.48 0.83
N VAL A 108 -8.65 0.32 1.37
CA VAL A 108 -9.10 0.17 2.75
C VAL A 108 -7.90 0.03 3.72
N CYS A 109 -6.91 -0.80 3.38
CA CYS A 109 -5.84 -1.20 4.30
C CYS A 109 -4.62 -0.26 4.30
N GLN A 110 -4.33 0.46 3.21
CA GLN A 110 -3.10 1.24 3.04
C GLN A 110 -2.87 2.33 4.11
N TYR A 111 -3.95 2.82 4.75
CA TYR A 111 -3.91 3.98 5.66
C TYR A 111 -3.82 3.64 7.15
N ASN A 112 -3.81 2.36 7.56
CA ASN A 112 -3.94 1.94 8.98
C ASN A 112 -5.20 2.50 9.70
N LYS A 113 -6.22 2.89 8.93
CA LYS A 113 -7.51 3.43 9.41
C LYS A 113 -8.67 2.45 9.25
N VAL A 114 -8.40 1.19 8.92
CA VAL A 114 -9.39 0.12 8.66
C VAL A 114 -10.50 0.10 9.72
N ARG A 115 -10.12 0.16 11.01
CA ARG A 115 -11.05 0.15 12.16
C ARG A 115 -12.07 1.30 12.13
N GLU A 116 -11.68 2.47 11.66
CA GLU A 116 -12.53 3.66 11.53
C GLU A 116 -13.40 3.57 10.26
N LEU A 117 -12.76 3.24 9.13
CA LEU A 117 -13.39 3.15 7.81
C LEU A 117 -14.51 2.10 7.75
N LEU A 118 -14.42 1.04 8.57
CA LEU A 118 -15.43 -0.01 8.74
C LEU A 118 -16.36 0.20 9.96
N ALA A 119 -16.20 1.31 10.69
CA ALA A 119 -16.93 1.66 11.92
C ALA A 119 -16.93 0.59 13.03
N GLN A 120 -15.76 0.00 13.28
CA GLN A 120 -15.51 -1.02 14.32
C GLN A 120 -14.71 -0.48 15.53
N GLY A 121 -14.53 0.84 15.61
CA GLY A 121 -13.81 1.51 16.69
C GLY A 121 -13.12 2.79 16.22
N LEU A 122 -12.40 3.42 17.14
CA LEU A 122 -11.50 4.54 16.87
C LEU A 122 -10.11 4.00 16.52
N SER A 123 -9.35 4.66 15.62
CA SER A 123 -7.92 4.40 15.43
C SER A 123 -7.12 5.55 16.05
N PHE A 124 -6.38 5.27 17.12
CA PHE A 124 -5.61 6.27 17.83
C PHE A 124 -4.33 6.66 17.06
N SER A 125 -4.50 7.56 16.09
CA SER A 125 -3.38 8.28 15.48
C SER A 125 -2.72 9.17 16.51
N LYS A 126 -1.51 8.82 16.97
CA LYS A 126 -0.75 9.49 18.04
C LYS A 126 -0.44 10.98 17.81
N PHE A 127 -0.78 11.52 16.64
CA PHE A 127 -0.50 12.90 16.22
C PHE A 127 -1.76 13.70 15.84
N VAL A 128 -2.97 13.17 16.13
CA VAL A 128 -4.23 13.88 15.88
C VAL A 128 -5.07 13.84 17.15
N GLU A 129 -4.98 14.91 17.96
CA GLU A 129 -5.92 15.13 19.05
C GLU A 129 -7.31 15.39 18.48
N ARG A 130 -8.26 14.52 18.80
CA ARG A 130 -9.65 14.60 18.35
C ARG A 130 -10.47 15.37 19.37
N THR A 131 -11.42 16.19 18.91
CA THR A 131 -12.33 16.84 19.85
C THR A 131 -13.28 15.80 20.47
N PRO A 132 -13.66 15.95 21.75
CA PRO A 132 -14.52 14.97 22.43
C PRO A 132 -15.91 14.85 21.79
N GLU A 133 -16.33 15.84 21.01
CA GLU A 133 -17.57 15.81 20.22
C GLU A 133 -17.43 14.93 18.97
N GLN A 134 -16.29 14.98 18.28
CA GLN A 134 -15.97 14.08 17.17
C GLN A 134 -15.90 12.63 17.65
N GLU A 135 -15.26 12.37 18.81
CA GLU A 135 -15.26 11.01 19.38
C GLU A 135 -16.66 10.49 19.71
N ARG A 136 -17.53 11.33 20.30
CA ARG A 136 -18.94 10.96 20.55
C ARG A 136 -19.67 10.65 19.25
N ALA A 137 -19.51 11.48 18.23
CA ALA A 137 -20.13 11.29 16.92
C ALA A 137 -19.60 10.05 16.19
N GLU A 138 -18.32 9.69 16.33
CA GLU A 138 -17.76 8.45 15.80
C GLU A 138 -18.26 7.22 16.60
N ARG A 139 -18.32 7.28 17.94
CA ARG A 139 -18.89 6.20 18.77
C ARG A 139 -20.37 5.94 18.43
N GLN A 140 -21.16 6.97 18.17
CA GLN A 140 -22.56 6.86 17.72
C GLN A 140 -22.72 6.20 16.34
N ARG A 141 -21.67 6.16 15.50
CA ARG A 141 -21.67 5.51 14.18
C ARG A 141 -21.19 4.06 14.21
N GLN A 142 -20.73 3.56 15.36
CA GLN A 142 -20.16 2.21 15.47
C GLN A 142 -21.23 1.14 15.28
N LEU A 143 -20.88 0.11 14.51
CA LEU A 143 -21.78 -1.02 14.24
C LEU A 143 -21.78 -2.01 15.41
N PRO A 144 -22.88 -2.76 15.65
CA PRO A 144 -22.90 -3.85 16.62
C PRO A 144 -21.85 -4.93 16.32
N TYR A 145 -21.35 -5.60 17.37
CA TYR A 145 -20.24 -6.56 17.25
C TYR A 145 -20.53 -7.74 16.29
N HIS A 146 -21.78 -8.20 16.20
CA HIS A 146 -22.18 -9.25 15.25
C HIS A 146 -22.12 -8.82 13.77
N MET A 147 -21.88 -7.52 13.49
CA MET A 147 -21.59 -7.01 12.15
C MET A 147 -20.09 -6.75 11.93
N HIS A 148 -19.20 -7.02 12.90
CA HIS A 148 -17.77 -6.75 12.72
C HIS A 148 -17.13 -7.78 11.78
N ILE A 149 -16.28 -7.32 10.87
CA ILE A 149 -15.44 -8.14 9.99
C ILE A 149 -14.08 -8.23 10.68
N ASN A 150 -13.54 -9.43 10.93
CA ASN A 150 -12.28 -9.57 11.64
C ASN A 150 -11.13 -8.82 10.92
N LEU A 151 -10.59 -7.81 11.59
CA LEU A 151 -9.54 -6.94 11.06
C LEU A 151 -8.22 -7.69 10.83
N GLU A 152 -7.89 -8.68 11.67
CA GLU A 152 -6.68 -9.50 11.52
C GLU A 152 -6.75 -10.34 10.24
N VAL A 153 -7.92 -10.90 9.93
CA VAL A 153 -8.18 -11.64 8.68
C VAL A 153 -8.05 -10.72 7.47
N LEU A 154 -8.66 -9.53 7.52
CA LEU A 154 -8.67 -8.56 6.43
C LEU A 154 -7.27 -8.01 6.14
N GLU A 155 -6.52 -7.64 7.18
CA GLU A 155 -5.15 -7.17 7.03
C GLU A 155 -4.21 -8.31 6.59
N SER A 156 -4.34 -9.53 7.14
CA SER A 156 -3.51 -10.66 6.71
C SER A 156 -3.75 -11.04 5.25
N ALA A 157 -5.01 -11.09 4.80
CA ALA A 157 -5.35 -11.33 3.39
C ALA A 157 -4.75 -10.26 2.47
N HIS A 158 -4.76 -8.98 2.88
CA HIS A 158 -4.09 -7.91 2.13
C HIS A 158 -2.56 -8.10 2.06
N HIS A 159 -1.91 -8.42 3.18
CA HIS A 159 -0.45 -8.60 3.23
C HIS A 159 0.01 -9.86 2.47
N ILE A 160 -0.71 -10.98 2.54
CA ILE A 160 -0.43 -12.20 1.75
C ILE A 160 -0.61 -11.91 0.26
N SER A 161 -1.69 -11.19 -0.11
CA SER A 161 -1.89 -10.79 -1.51
C SER A 161 -0.82 -9.82 -2.00
N ALA A 162 -0.35 -8.92 -1.14
CA ALA A 162 0.79 -8.04 -1.44
C ALA A 162 2.09 -8.84 -1.61
N MET A 163 2.35 -9.85 -0.77
CA MET A 163 3.55 -10.70 -0.83
C MET A 163 3.65 -11.42 -2.17
N LEU A 164 2.59 -12.13 -2.57
CA LEU A 164 2.57 -12.91 -3.81
C LEU A 164 2.76 -12.06 -5.08
N LEU A 165 2.39 -10.78 -5.05
CA LEU A 165 2.55 -9.86 -6.18
C LEU A 165 3.87 -9.09 -6.15
N GLU A 166 4.30 -8.64 -4.96
CA GLU A 166 5.45 -7.75 -4.81
C GLU A 166 6.79 -8.50 -4.72
N VAL A 167 6.84 -9.73 -4.19
CA VAL A 167 8.12 -10.48 -4.08
C VAL A 167 8.70 -10.87 -5.46
N PRO A 168 7.93 -11.45 -6.41
CA PRO A 168 8.44 -11.68 -7.77
C PRO A 168 8.79 -10.38 -8.50
N ASN A 169 8.02 -9.32 -8.26
CA ASN A 169 8.24 -7.98 -8.83
C ASN A 169 9.52 -7.30 -8.29
N LEU A 170 9.87 -7.54 -7.03
CA LEU A 170 11.14 -7.11 -6.42
C LEU A 170 12.34 -7.88 -6.98
N ALA A 171 12.19 -9.19 -7.24
CA ALA A 171 13.25 -9.98 -7.87
C ALA A 171 13.47 -9.57 -9.34
N MET A 172 12.39 -9.40 -10.11
CA MET A 172 12.48 -8.85 -11.48
C MET A 172 13.15 -7.46 -11.51
N GLN A 173 12.97 -6.63 -10.48
CA GLN A 173 13.63 -5.32 -10.34
C GLN A 173 15.14 -5.36 -10.05
N SER A 174 15.72 -6.51 -9.67
CA SER A 174 17.18 -6.65 -9.60
C SER A 174 17.79 -6.95 -10.97
N ILE A 175 17.05 -7.65 -11.85
CA ILE A 175 17.41 -7.86 -13.26
C ILE A 175 17.26 -6.55 -14.03
N ASP A 176 16.04 -5.97 -14.07
CA ASP A 176 15.74 -4.73 -14.79
C ASP A 176 15.45 -3.54 -13.84
N PRO A 177 16.39 -2.59 -13.69
CA PRO A 177 16.18 -1.37 -12.93
C PRO A 177 15.19 -0.37 -13.55
N ASN A 178 14.77 -0.56 -14.82
CA ASN A 178 13.82 0.34 -15.47
C ASN A 178 12.38 0.10 -15.04
N ASN A 179 12.02 -1.14 -14.70
CA ASN A 179 10.70 -1.53 -14.21
C ASN A 179 10.42 -1.04 -12.78
N LYS A 180 10.33 0.29 -12.60
CA LYS A 180 10.14 1.00 -11.31
C LYS A 180 8.73 0.83 -10.71
N ARG A 181 7.98 -0.21 -11.10
CA ARG A 181 6.60 -0.48 -10.66
C ARG A 181 6.57 -0.92 -9.19
N VAL A 182 6.04 -0.07 -8.32
CA VAL A 182 5.75 -0.44 -6.92
C VAL A 182 4.27 -0.83 -6.81
N ILE A 183 3.97 -2.02 -6.28
CA ILE A 183 2.60 -2.50 -6.09
C ILE A 183 2.14 -2.15 -4.66
N SER A 184 2.86 -2.64 -3.65
CA SER A 184 2.60 -2.34 -2.23
C SER A 184 3.74 -1.57 -1.58
N ARG A 185 3.53 -0.25 -1.44
CA ARG A 185 4.34 0.62 -0.56
C ARG A 185 4.23 0.26 0.93
N VAL A 186 3.27 -0.59 1.33
CA VAL A 186 3.15 -1.05 2.72
C VAL A 186 4.17 -2.16 2.96
N LEU A 187 4.13 -3.23 2.14
CA LEU A 187 5.02 -4.38 2.31
C LEU A 187 6.50 -4.00 2.17
N ARG A 188 6.86 -3.15 1.19
CA ARG A 188 8.26 -2.69 1.04
C ARG A 188 8.79 -2.01 2.31
N ARG A 189 7.98 -1.16 2.96
CA ARG A 189 8.37 -0.52 4.23
C ARG A 189 8.48 -1.51 5.39
N SER A 190 7.62 -2.52 5.45
CA SER A 190 7.72 -3.59 6.45
C SER A 190 8.98 -4.45 6.26
N LEU A 191 9.33 -4.78 5.01
CA LEU A 191 10.57 -5.49 4.66
C LEU A 191 11.81 -4.66 5.04
N GLU A 192 11.84 -3.38 4.66
CA GLU A 192 12.89 -2.45 5.06
C GLU A 192 13.02 -2.30 6.58
N GLN A 193 11.91 -2.34 7.32
CA GLN A 193 11.93 -2.24 8.78
C GLN A 193 12.50 -3.51 9.42
N TYR A 194 12.15 -4.68 8.88
CA TYR A 194 12.70 -5.98 9.28
C TYR A 194 14.21 -6.06 8.99
N ASP A 195 14.67 -5.62 7.82
CA ASP A 195 16.11 -5.56 7.47
C ASP A 195 16.91 -4.58 8.35
N LYS A 196 16.23 -3.64 9.04
CA LYS A 196 16.83 -2.70 9.99
C LYS A 196 16.77 -3.20 11.45
N GLN A 197 16.13 -4.34 11.73
CA GLN A 197 16.12 -4.97 13.05
C GLN A 197 17.39 -5.80 13.25
N ILE A 198 18.21 -5.41 14.24
CA ILE A 198 19.46 -6.10 14.59
C ILE A 198 19.20 -7.50 15.16
N PHE A 199 18.01 -7.72 15.74
CA PHE A 199 17.56 -9.00 16.25
C PHE A 199 16.19 -9.35 15.67
N THR A 200 16.13 -10.44 14.91
CA THR A 200 14.89 -11.00 14.35
C THR A 200 14.49 -12.23 15.15
N GLY A 201 13.46 -12.10 15.99
CA GLY A 201 12.85 -13.24 16.69
C GLY A 201 11.99 -14.11 15.77
N PRO A 202 11.46 -15.24 16.28
CA PRO A 202 10.37 -15.95 15.60
C PRO A 202 9.13 -15.04 15.49
N PRO A 203 8.31 -15.16 14.43
CA PRO A 203 7.20 -14.24 14.20
C PRO A 203 6.01 -14.52 15.14
N GLU A 204 5.77 -13.62 16.10
CA GLU A 204 4.61 -13.70 16.99
C GLU A 204 3.35 -13.07 16.36
N ASN A 205 3.52 -12.04 15.52
CA ASN A 205 2.43 -11.31 14.87
C ASN A 205 2.18 -11.80 13.44
N ALA A 206 0.92 -11.87 13.01
CA ALA A 206 0.54 -12.20 11.63
C ALA A 206 1.25 -11.31 10.57
N LYS A 207 1.50 -10.03 10.90
CA LYS A 207 2.27 -9.12 10.03
C LYS A 207 3.74 -9.50 9.90
N GLU A 208 4.36 -9.94 11.00
CA GLU A 208 5.75 -10.39 11.02
C GLU A 208 5.90 -11.76 10.34
N ALA A 209 4.92 -12.64 10.52
CA ALA A 209 4.87 -13.94 9.84
C ALA A 209 4.84 -13.78 8.31
N VAL A 210 4.02 -12.87 7.77
CA VAL A 210 4.01 -12.58 6.33
C VAL A 210 5.34 -11.95 5.86
N VAL A 211 6.00 -11.13 6.69
CA VAL A 211 7.31 -10.54 6.35
C VAL A 211 8.43 -11.60 6.37
N ALA A 212 8.44 -12.50 7.36
CA ALA A 212 9.34 -13.66 7.40
C ALA A 212 9.12 -14.59 6.20
N SER A 213 7.86 -14.84 5.84
CA SER A 213 7.47 -15.63 4.66
C SER A 213 7.95 -14.96 3.37
N ALA A 214 7.80 -13.65 3.25
CA ALA A 214 8.31 -12.88 2.11
C ALA A 214 9.84 -12.94 2.02
N LYS A 215 10.55 -12.97 3.16
CA LYS A 215 12.02 -13.12 3.23
C LYS A 215 12.51 -14.53 2.88
N ALA A 216 11.73 -15.58 3.16
CA ALA A 216 11.99 -16.93 2.66
C ALA A 216 11.70 -17.03 1.15
N LEU A 217 10.57 -16.48 0.71
CA LEU A 217 10.16 -16.44 -0.70
C LEU A 217 11.16 -15.68 -1.59
N GLN A 218 11.77 -14.60 -1.09
CA GLN A 218 12.88 -13.88 -1.76
C GLN A 218 14.11 -14.75 -2.05
N ARG A 219 14.27 -15.90 -1.38
CA ARG A 219 15.35 -16.89 -1.62
C ARG A 219 14.88 -18.08 -2.46
N GLY A 220 13.61 -18.12 -2.85
CA GLY A 220 12.97 -19.29 -3.47
C GLY A 220 12.56 -20.40 -2.48
N ASP A 221 12.74 -20.22 -1.17
CA ASP A 221 12.35 -21.22 -0.18
C ASP A 221 10.84 -21.18 0.09
N TRP A 222 10.11 -22.08 -0.55
CA TRP A 222 8.66 -22.22 -0.40
C TRP A 222 8.26 -22.99 0.87
N LEU A 223 9.14 -23.80 1.46
CA LEU A 223 8.83 -24.62 2.64
C LEU A 223 8.78 -23.74 3.90
N LEU A 224 9.79 -22.90 4.11
CA LEU A 224 9.79 -21.93 5.21
C LEU A 224 8.70 -20.85 5.01
N ALA A 225 8.46 -20.43 3.76
CA ALA A 225 7.39 -19.48 3.45
C ALA A 225 5.98 -20.04 3.69
N CYS A 226 5.75 -21.34 3.44
CA CYS A 226 4.51 -22.01 3.84
C CYS A 226 4.43 -22.11 5.36
N SER A 227 5.44 -22.68 6.03
CA SER A 227 5.43 -22.93 7.49
C SER A 227 5.03 -21.70 8.30
N ALA A 228 5.64 -20.54 8.03
CA ALA A 228 5.33 -19.30 8.75
C ALA A 228 3.89 -18.78 8.52
N LEU A 229 3.22 -19.18 7.44
CA LEU A 229 1.80 -18.90 7.19
C LEU A 229 0.87 -20.03 7.70
N GLU A 230 1.36 -21.25 7.88
CA GLU A 230 0.55 -22.39 8.34
C GLU A 230 0.04 -22.19 9.77
N ASP A 231 0.88 -21.64 10.65
CA ASP A 231 0.58 -21.39 12.07
C ASP A 231 -0.41 -20.23 12.31
N GLN A 232 -0.81 -19.52 11.26
CA GLN A 232 -1.66 -18.33 11.38
C GLN A 232 -3.12 -18.68 11.67
N LYS A 233 -3.67 -18.10 12.74
CA LYS A 233 -5.09 -18.21 13.16
C LYS A 233 -6.08 -17.71 12.09
N LEU A 234 -5.58 -16.99 11.07
CA LEU A 234 -6.26 -16.59 9.84
C LEU A 234 -7.22 -17.67 9.31
N TRP A 235 -6.75 -18.91 9.12
CA TRP A 235 -7.48 -19.96 8.41
C TRP A 235 -8.80 -20.35 9.06
N VAL A 236 -8.90 -20.22 10.39
CA VAL A 236 -10.12 -20.52 11.17
C VAL A 236 -11.18 -19.43 11.04
N HIS A 237 -10.77 -18.20 10.69
CA HIS A 237 -11.63 -17.02 10.70
C HIS A 237 -12.01 -16.49 9.30
N ILE A 238 -11.53 -17.12 8.22
CA ILE A 238 -11.97 -16.84 6.82
C ILE A 238 -13.41 -17.28 6.57
N ASP A 239 -13.85 -18.38 7.22
CA ASP A 239 -15.23 -18.89 7.14
C ASP A 239 -15.62 -19.56 8.47
N PRO A 240 -16.23 -18.81 9.41
CA PRO A 240 -16.68 -19.37 10.68
C PRO A 240 -17.80 -20.43 10.56
N GLY A 241 -18.44 -20.55 9.38
CA GLY A 241 -19.51 -21.52 9.14
C GLY A 241 -19.02 -22.83 8.52
N ASN A 242 -17.96 -22.79 7.70
CA ASN A 242 -17.42 -23.95 6.98
C ASN A 242 -15.88 -24.02 7.10
N PRO A 243 -15.32 -24.78 8.06
CA PRO A 243 -13.87 -24.90 8.21
C PRO A 243 -13.17 -25.53 7.00
N GLU A 244 -13.88 -26.33 6.19
CA GLU A 244 -13.39 -26.82 4.89
C GLU A 244 -12.98 -25.67 3.96
N ASN A 245 -13.68 -24.54 3.98
CA ASN A 245 -13.36 -23.41 3.11
C ASN A 245 -12.03 -22.77 3.54
N GLY A 246 -11.73 -22.70 4.84
CA GLY A 246 -10.42 -22.31 5.35
C GLY A 246 -9.30 -23.24 4.84
N GLN A 247 -9.54 -24.55 4.85
CA GLN A 247 -8.57 -25.54 4.32
C GLN A 247 -8.39 -25.43 2.79
N LYS A 248 -9.48 -25.27 2.02
CA LYS A 248 -9.43 -25.08 0.56
C LYS A 248 -8.64 -23.82 0.19
N VAL A 249 -8.84 -22.71 0.92
CA VAL A 249 -8.08 -21.47 0.72
C VAL A 249 -6.62 -21.62 1.16
N LYS A 250 -6.32 -22.34 2.26
CA LYS A 250 -4.93 -22.66 2.64
C LYS A 250 -4.20 -23.42 1.53
N ALA A 251 -4.78 -24.53 1.04
CA ALA A 251 -4.18 -25.33 -0.03
C ALA A 251 -3.99 -24.53 -1.34
N MET A 252 -4.95 -23.68 -1.69
CA MET A 252 -4.83 -22.76 -2.84
C MET A 252 -3.70 -21.74 -2.64
N ILE A 253 -3.54 -21.17 -1.45
CA ILE A 253 -2.43 -20.25 -1.16
C ILE A 253 -1.08 -20.98 -1.18
N THR A 254 -0.99 -22.22 -0.67
CA THR A 254 0.21 -23.07 -0.77
C THR A 254 0.62 -23.31 -2.23
N ASP A 255 -0.35 -23.61 -3.11
CA ASP A 255 -0.09 -23.70 -4.56
C ASP A 255 0.42 -22.37 -5.13
N LYS A 256 -0.21 -21.24 -4.80
CA LYS A 256 0.26 -19.92 -5.27
C LYS A 256 1.67 -19.58 -4.76
N ILE A 257 1.98 -19.88 -3.50
CA ILE A 257 3.33 -19.72 -2.95
C ILE A 257 4.34 -20.54 -3.75
N LYS A 258 4.07 -21.82 -4.06
CA LYS A 258 4.95 -22.63 -4.93
C LYS A 258 5.15 -22.00 -6.31
N THR A 259 4.07 -21.56 -6.96
CA THR A 259 4.16 -20.97 -8.31
C THR A 259 4.94 -19.66 -8.33
N GLU A 260 4.76 -18.79 -7.33
CA GLU A 260 5.51 -17.53 -7.24
C GLU A 260 6.92 -17.71 -6.66
N ALA A 261 7.17 -18.77 -5.89
CA ALA A 261 8.52 -19.17 -5.45
C ALA A 261 9.37 -19.63 -6.63
N LEU A 262 8.81 -20.46 -7.53
CA LEU A 262 9.46 -20.84 -8.78
C LEU A 262 9.82 -19.60 -9.62
N ARG A 263 8.88 -18.66 -9.80
CA ARG A 263 9.13 -17.42 -10.56
C ARG A 263 10.19 -16.55 -9.88
N THR A 264 10.13 -16.40 -8.56
CA THR A 264 11.12 -15.62 -7.78
C THR A 264 12.50 -16.27 -7.81
N TYR A 265 12.59 -17.60 -7.75
CA TYR A 265 13.84 -18.35 -7.88
C TYR A 265 14.47 -18.15 -9.27
N LEU A 266 13.68 -18.29 -10.34
CA LEU A 266 14.17 -18.05 -11.70
C LEU A 266 14.64 -16.59 -11.89
N PHE A 267 13.97 -15.59 -11.29
CA PHE A 267 14.45 -14.21 -11.30
C PHE A 267 15.69 -13.96 -10.42
N ALA A 268 15.83 -14.67 -9.30
CA ALA A 268 16.97 -14.49 -8.40
C ALA A 268 18.27 -15.14 -8.94
N TYR A 269 18.14 -16.17 -9.77
CA TYR A 269 19.26 -17.03 -10.18
C TYR A 269 19.45 -17.16 -11.70
N SER A 270 18.68 -16.46 -12.55
CA SER A 270 18.87 -16.42 -14.01
C SER A 270 20.31 -16.08 -14.42
N SER A 271 20.90 -15.08 -13.77
CA SER A 271 22.26 -14.59 -14.02
C SER A 271 23.39 -15.53 -13.54
N ILE A 272 23.05 -16.67 -12.93
CA ILE A 272 24.01 -17.62 -12.35
C ILE A 272 23.98 -18.99 -13.05
N TYR A 273 22.85 -19.38 -13.65
CA TYR A 273 22.69 -20.68 -14.31
C TYR A 273 22.52 -20.54 -15.83
N ASP A 274 23.40 -21.21 -16.59
CA ASP A 274 23.30 -21.28 -18.06
C ASP A 274 22.10 -22.10 -18.54
N ALA A 275 21.69 -23.12 -17.74
CA ALA A 275 20.60 -24.01 -18.07
C ALA A 275 19.88 -24.54 -16.82
N PHE A 276 18.55 -24.67 -16.89
CA PHE A 276 17.73 -25.32 -15.87
C PHE A 276 17.10 -26.61 -16.41
N HIS A 277 17.18 -27.71 -15.65
CA HIS A 277 16.50 -28.96 -16.01
C HIS A 277 15.05 -29.00 -15.49
N LEU A 278 14.08 -29.27 -16.37
CA LEU A 278 12.66 -29.23 -16.01
C LEU A 278 12.30 -30.19 -14.85
N ASP A 279 12.77 -31.44 -14.89
CA ASP A 279 12.42 -32.43 -13.85
C ASP A 279 13.05 -32.08 -12.49
N GLN A 280 14.14 -31.31 -12.47
CA GLN A 280 14.75 -30.80 -11.23
C GLN A 280 13.90 -29.69 -10.61
N LEU A 281 13.39 -28.74 -11.41
CA LEU A 281 12.48 -27.70 -10.93
C LEU A 281 11.16 -28.31 -10.41
N VAL A 282 10.64 -29.33 -11.09
CA VAL A 282 9.50 -30.15 -10.64
C VAL A 282 9.77 -30.76 -9.26
N ALA A 283 10.92 -31.39 -9.05
CA ALA A 283 11.28 -32.00 -7.78
C ALA A 283 11.50 -30.96 -6.66
N MET A 284 12.11 -29.81 -6.95
CA MET A 284 12.40 -28.76 -5.96
C MET A 284 11.13 -28.05 -5.46
N PHE A 285 10.19 -27.74 -6.35
CA PHE A 285 8.97 -26.99 -5.99
C PHE A 285 7.75 -27.89 -5.72
N GLY A 286 7.83 -29.19 -6.04
CA GLY A 286 6.72 -30.13 -5.87
C GLY A 286 5.48 -29.69 -6.66
N LEU A 287 5.68 -29.37 -7.94
CA LEU A 287 4.68 -28.90 -8.90
C LEU A 287 4.61 -29.86 -10.09
N GLU A 288 3.47 -29.93 -10.76
CA GLU A 288 3.30 -30.75 -11.97
C GLU A 288 4.16 -30.22 -13.14
N PRO A 289 4.84 -31.07 -13.95
CA PRO A 289 5.66 -30.63 -15.08
C PRO A 289 4.90 -29.75 -16.08
N ILE A 290 3.61 -30.04 -16.33
CA ILE A 290 2.76 -29.23 -17.22
C ILE A 290 2.59 -27.81 -16.66
N VAL A 291 2.38 -27.68 -15.35
CA VAL A 291 2.26 -26.38 -14.67
C VAL A 291 3.58 -25.62 -14.74
N VAL A 292 4.72 -26.26 -14.40
CA VAL A 292 6.06 -25.64 -14.46
C VAL A 292 6.38 -25.15 -15.89
N HIS A 293 6.18 -25.99 -16.91
CA HIS A 293 6.37 -25.63 -18.30
C HIS A 293 5.47 -24.44 -18.74
N SER A 294 4.21 -24.42 -18.29
CA SER A 294 3.26 -23.33 -18.60
C SER A 294 3.62 -22.00 -17.92
N ILE A 295 4.26 -22.05 -16.75
CA ILE A 295 4.73 -20.85 -16.02
C ILE A 295 5.94 -20.28 -16.76
N ILE A 296 6.96 -21.09 -17.03
CA ILE A 296 8.20 -20.65 -17.69
C ILE A 296 7.90 -20.11 -19.09
N SER A 297 7.09 -20.80 -19.88
CA SER A 297 6.65 -20.33 -21.20
C SER A 297 5.91 -18.99 -21.13
N ARG A 298 5.13 -18.74 -20.06
CA ARG A 298 4.44 -17.46 -19.84
C ARG A 298 5.40 -16.34 -19.40
N MET A 299 6.51 -16.66 -18.74
CA MET A 299 7.57 -15.68 -18.44
C MET A 299 8.29 -15.28 -19.74
N MET A 300 8.67 -16.26 -20.57
CA MET A 300 9.30 -16.03 -21.88
C MET A 300 8.41 -15.17 -22.81
N ILE A 301 7.12 -15.50 -22.95
CA ILE A 301 6.17 -14.75 -23.81
C ILE A 301 5.97 -13.28 -23.36
N LYS A 302 6.20 -12.98 -22.08
CA LYS A 302 6.15 -11.62 -21.54
C LYS A 302 7.50 -10.89 -21.59
N GLU A 303 8.55 -11.53 -22.09
CA GLU A 303 9.94 -11.03 -22.02
C GLU A 303 10.42 -10.84 -20.56
N GLU A 304 9.82 -11.57 -19.59
CA GLU A 304 10.24 -11.55 -18.18
C GLU A 304 11.60 -12.25 -17.98
N ILE A 305 11.98 -13.21 -18.84
CA ILE A 305 13.29 -13.89 -18.87
C ILE A 305 13.72 -14.15 -20.32
N THR A 306 14.97 -13.83 -20.66
CA THR A 306 15.62 -14.18 -21.94
C THR A 306 16.12 -15.63 -21.92
N ALA A 307 15.23 -16.58 -22.22
CA ALA A 307 15.54 -18.02 -22.27
C ALA A 307 14.84 -18.72 -23.44
N PHE A 308 15.33 -19.91 -23.79
CA PHE A 308 14.80 -20.77 -24.85
C PHE A 308 14.56 -22.19 -24.33
N TRP A 309 13.56 -22.87 -24.90
CA TRP A 309 13.35 -24.30 -24.67
C TRP A 309 14.20 -25.12 -25.64
N ASP A 310 14.92 -26.13 -25.12
CA ASP A 310 15.39 -27.25 -25.93
C ASP A 310 14.29 -28.32 -25.99
N GLU A 311 13.64 -28.42 -27.16
CA GLU A 311 12.60 -29.41 -27.47
C GLU A 311 13.09 -30.86 -27.31
N SER A 312 14.39 -31.12 -27.47
CA SER A 312 14.97 -32.46 -27.41
C SER A 312 15.36 -32.91 -26.00
N SER A 313 15.80 -32.00 -25.12
CA SER A 313 16.47 -32.36 -23.86
C SER A 313 15.76 -31.93 -22.56
N LYS A 314 14.58 -31.27 -22.63
CA LYS A 314 13.86 -30.68 -21.48
C LYS A 314 14.62 -29.59 -20.70
N PHE A 315 15.68 -29.01 -21.26
CA PHE A 315 16.39 -27.90 -20.62
C PHE A 315 15.81 -26.55 -21.04
N VAL A 316 15.78 -25.61 -20.10
CA VAL A 316 15.59 -24.19 -20.36
C VAL A 316 16.98 -23.57 -20.43
N LEU A 317 17.41 -23.14 -21.62
CA LEU A 317 18.69 -22.49 -21.85
C LEU A 317 18.54 -20.98 -21.62
N VAL A 318 19.29 -20.42 -20.67
CA VAL A 318 19.27 -18.99 -20.38
C VAL A 318 20.25 -18.27 -21.30
N GLN A 319 19.80 -17.21 -21.95
CA GLN A 319 20.68 -16.35 -22.73
C GLN A 319 21.17 -15.19 -21.86
N HIS A 320 22.47 -15.20 -21.53
CA HIS A 320 23.14 -14.15 -20.76
C HIS A 320 23.35 -12.87 -21.58
N THR A 321 22.25 -12.19 -21.91
CA THR A 321 22.23 -10.83 -22.48
C THR A 321 22.15 -9.74 -21.40
N GLU A 322 22.20 -10.11 -20.11
CA GLU A 322 22.16 -9.15 -19.00
C GLU A 322 23.34 -8.16 -19.05
N PRO A 323 23.10 -6.84 -19.01
CA PRO A 323 24.18 -5.86 -18.99
C PRO A 323 24.95 -5.96 -17.66
N SER A 324 26.28 -5.99 -17.76
CA SER A 324 27.19 -5.99 -16.61
C SER A 324 26.94 -4.77 -15.70
N SER A 325 27.34 -4.83 -14.44
CA SER A 325 27.11 -3.74 -13.47
C SER A 325 27.59 -2.37 -13.96
N LEU A 326 28.72 -2.31 -14.67
CA LEU A 326 29.23 -1.09 -15.31
C LEU A 326 28.30 -0.59 -16.43
N GLN A 327 27.82 -1.47 -17.30
CA GLN A 327 26.87 -1.13 -18.38
C GLN A 327 25.51 -0.69 -17.79
N ARG A 328 25.02 -1.38 -16.76
CA ARG A 328 23.77 -1.05 -16.03
C ARG A 328 23.87 0.34 -15.37
N LEU A 329 25.04 0.69 -14.81
CA LEU A 329 25.34 2.03 -14.31
C LEU A 329 25.46 3.09 -15.42
N ALA A 330 26.09 2.76 -16.56
CA ALA A 330 26.22 3.66 -17.70
C ALA A 330 24.85 4.00 -18.33
N LEU A 331 23.97 3.01 -18.49
CA LEU A 331 22.57 3.21 -18.92
C LEU A 331 21.81 4.09 -17.91
N THR A 332 21.91 3.79 -16.61
CA THR A 332 21.31 4.62 -15.55
C THR A 332 21.82 6.06 -15.56
N LEU A 333 23.09 6.29 -15.92
CA LEU A 333 23.68 7.62 -16.08
C LEU A 333 23.19 8.32 -17.35
N ALA A 334 23.01 7.60 -18.46
CA ALA A 334 22.45 8.12 -19.69
C ALA A 334 20.98 8.59 -19.49
N ASP A 335 20.14 7.78 -18.83
CA ASP A 335 18.77 8.16 -18.47
C ASP A 335 18.73 9.42 -17.59
N ARG A 336 19.60 9.49 -16.58
CA ARG A 336 19.74 10.68 -15.72
C ARG A 336 20.26 11.89 -16.50
N GLY A 337 21.11 11.68 -17.50
CA GLY A 337 21.57 12.71 -18.43
C GLY A 337 20.42 13.26 -19.28
N ALA A 338 19.62 12.38 -19.89
CA ALA A 338 18.42 12.76 -20.66
C ALA A 338 17.41 13.51 -19.78
N GLN A 339 17.13 13.03 -18.57
CA GLN A 339 16.27 13.72 -17.60
C GLN A 339 16.87 15.06 -17.17
N ALA A 340 18.20 15.20 -17.05
CA ALA A 340 18.82 16.48 -16.75
C ALA A 340 18.69 17.47 -17.92
N VAL A 341 18.79 17.01 -19.18
CA VAL A 341 18.53 17.83 -20.37
C VAL A 341 17.07 18.29 -20.41
N GLU A 342 16.10 17.38 -20.29
CA GLU A 342 14.67 17.71 -20.27
C GLU A 342 14.32 18.73 -19.16
N ASN A 343 14.91 18.57 -17.96
CA ASN A 343 14.72 19.53 -16.87
C ASN A 343 15.41 20.88 -17.14
N ASN A 344 16.57 20.89 -17.81
CA ASN A 344 17.23 22.13 -18.24
C ASN A 344 16.41 22.87 -19.30
N GLU A 345 15.85 22.16 -20.28
CA GLU A 345 14.96 22.72 -21.31
C GLU A 345 13.71 23.32 -20.67
N ARG A 346 13.02 22.58 -19.78
CA ARG A 346 11.88 23.10 -19.01
C ARG A 346 12.23 24.34 -18.17
N LEU A 347 13.43 24.40 -17.60
CA LEU A 347 13.93 25.57 -16.86
C LEU A 347 14.30 26.74 -17.78
N ILE A 348 14.71 26.49 -19.01
CA ILE A 348 14.91 27.51 -20.05
C ILE A 348 13.56 28.06 -20.50
N ASP A 349 12.57 27.21 -20.79
CA ASP A 349 11.21 27.65 -21.17
C ASP A 349 10.56 28.51 -20.09
N GLN A 350 10.70 28.12 -18.81
CA GLN A 350 10.20 28.89 -17.68
C GLN A 350 10.92 30.24 -17.49
N LYS A 351 12.20 30.35 -17.87
CA LYS A 351 12.97 31.61 -17.81
C LYS A 351 12.78 32.51 -19.03
N SER A 352 12.61 31.91 -20.20
CA SER A 352 12.32 32.59 -21.47
C SER A 352 10.85 32.98 -21.62
N GLY A 353 9.97 32.50 -20.72
CA GLY A 353 8.65 33.06 -20.49
C GLY A 353 7.67 32.92 -21.65
N GLY A 354 7.77 31.85 -22.46
CA GLY A 354 6.84 31.57 -23.56
C GLY A 354 6.96 32.46 -24.80
N TYR A 355 7.97 33.34 -24.87
CA TYR A 355 8.17 34.30 -25.97
C TYR A 355 8.93 33.71 -27.18
N ALA A 356 8.43 32.62 -27.79
CA ALA A 356 9.15 31.98 -28.91
C ALA A 356 8.33 31.33 -30.05
N PHE A 357 6.98 31.40 -30.10
CA PHE A 357 6.25 30.93 -31.30
C PHE A 357 4.91 31.61 -31.60
N LYS A 358 4.93 32.92 -31.94
CA LYS A 358 3.73 33.54 -32.56
C LYS A 358 3.95 34.71 -33.53
N GLU A 359 5.10 34.79 -34.21
CA GLU A 359 5.23 35.62 -35.43
C GLU A 359 6.38 35.10 -36.31
N GLY A 360 6.25 35.20 -37.65
CA GLY A 360 7.37 34.85 -38.56
C GLY A 360 7.08 34.09 -39.87
N GLY A 361 5.85 34.02 -40.40
CA GLY A 361 5.56 33.31 -41.67
C GLY A 361 4.61 34.10 -42.59
N LYS A 362 5.05 34.42 -43.82
CA LYS A 362 4.32 35.27 -44.79
C LYS A 362 3.58 34.44 -45.85
N GLY A 363 2.45 34.97 -46.38
CA GLY A 363 2.13 34.82 -47.81
C GLY A 363 0.64 34.77 -48.19
N LYS A 364 0.27 35.61 -49.18
CA LYS A 364 -1.04 35.73 -49.87
C LYS A 364 -2.20 36.26 -48.98
N GLY A 365 -3.04 37.19 -49.46
CA GLY A 365 -2.97 38.00 -50.69
C GLY A 365 -4.30 38.71 -50.97
N GLY A 366 -4.25 39.97 -51.42
CA GLY A 366 -5.43 40.77 -51.80
C GLY A 366 -5.12 42.27 -51.83
N TRP A 367 -5.40 42.92 -52.96
CA TRP A 367 -5.39 44.38 -53.16
C TRP A 367 -6.83 44.85 -53.40
N GLU A 368 -7.12 46.11 -53.02
CA GLU A 368 -8.27 46.94 -53.45
C GLU A 368 -9.69 46.35 -53.16
N ASP A 369 -10.72 47.11 -52.81
CA ASP A 369 -11.21 48.39 -53.35
C ASP A 369 -11.82 49.29 -52.22
N GLY A 370 -12.25 50.50 -52.55
CA GLY A 370 -12.64 51.57 -51.60
C GLY A 370 -14.10 51.56 -51.09
N GLY A 371 -14.34 52.30 -50.01
CA GLY A 371 -15.67 52.49 -49.40
C GLY A 371 -15.83 53.84 -48.69
N LYS A 372 -16.76 54.68 -49.17
CA LYS A 372 -16.94 56.08 -48.72
C LYS A 372 -17.66 56.23 -47.36
N GLY A 373 -16.98 56.83 -46.39
CA GLY A 373 -17.47 58.04 -45.68
C GLY A 373 -18.54 57.91 -44.57
N GLY A 374 -18.78 59.05 -43.89
CA GLY A 374 -19.83 59.23 -42.88
C GLY A 374 -19.37 59.91 -41.58
N ARG A 375 -19.91 61.10 -41.24
CA ARG A 375 -19.67 61.81 -39.96
C ARG A 375 -20.97 61.91 -39.14
N ARG A 376 -20.92 61.62 -37.84
CA ARG A 376 -21.77 62.13 -36.72
C ARG A 376 -21.19 61.55 -35.41
N PHE A 377 -20.82 62.25 -34.34
CA PHE A 377 -21.12 63.58 -33.77
C PHE A 377 -22.45 63.67 -32.98
N GLY A 378 -22.35 64.13 -31.72
CA GLY A 378 -23.36 64.05 -30.64
C GLY A 378 -22.90 63.06 -29.56
N LYS A 379 -22.52 63.40 -28.32
CA LYS A 379 -22.71 64.55 -27.39
C LYS A 379 -24.10 64.63 -26.72
N GLY A 380 -24.05 64.76 -25.38
CA GLY A 380 -25.13 64.57 -24.39
C GLY A 380 -24.50 63.80 -23.22
N ASP A 381 -24.04 64.36 -22.09
CA ASP A 381 -24.61 65.42 -21.24
C ASP A 381 -26.07 65.09 -20.82
N GLY A 382 -26.39 64.80 -19.55
CA GLY A 382 -25.57 64.71 -18.33
C GLY A 382 -26.46 64.66 -17.07
N LYS A 383 -25.89 64.96 -15.88
CA LYS A 383 -26.57 65.20 -14.57
C LYS A 383 -27.31 64.00 -13.93
N ASP A 384 -27.57 63.99 -12.61
CA ASP A 384 -26.84 64.49 -11.42
C ASP A 384 -27.44 63.79 -10.18
N GLY A 385 -26.66 63.45 -9.14
CA GLY A 385 -27.11 62.44 -8.15
C GLY A 385 -26.42 62.43 -6.78
N LYS A 386 -26.18 63.59 -6.17
CA LYS A 386 -25.68 63.72 -4.79
C LYS A 386 -26.70 63.14 -3.78
N GLY A 387 -26.34 62.52 -2.65
CA GLY A 387 -25.01 62.25 -2.07
C GLY A 387 -24.97 62.41 -0.53
N LYS A 388 -23.84 61.99 0.10
CA LYS A 388 -23.41 61.96 1.53
C LYS A 388 -23.16 60.50 1.96
N GLY A 389 -22.05 60.09 2.59
CA GLY A 389 -21.15 60.76 3.56
C GLY A 389 -21.47 60.21 4.97
N LYS A 390 -20.56 59.75 5.84
CA LYS A 390 -19.09 59.84 6.01
C LYS A 390 -18.54 58.41 6.31
N GLY A 391 -17.26 58.06 6.42
CA GLY A 391 -15.98 58.78 6.31
C GLY A 391 -14.98 58.29 7.38
N GLY A 392 -13.75 57.91 7.00
CA GLY A 392 -12.70 57.41 7.90
C GLY A 392 -11.37 57.18 7.14
N LYS A 393 -10.21 57.43 7.77
CA LYS A 393 -8.88 57.43 7.11
C LYS A 393 -7.98 56.29 7.61
N GLY A 394 -7.21 55.69 6.69
CA GLY A 394 -6.06 54.84 7.01
C GLY A 394 -5.10 54.74 5.81
N LYS A 395 -3.80 54.97 6.02
CA LYS A 395 -2.73 54.77 5.01
C LYS A 395 -2.39 53.27 4.94
N VAL A 396 -2.22 52.61 3.79
CA VAL A 396 -1.22 52.81 2.73
C VAL A 396 0.22 52.64 3.21
N THR A 397 0.76 51.43 3.04
CA THR A 397 2.11 51.18 2.49
C THR A 397 2.12 49.81 1.81
N VAL A 398 2.52 49.73 0.54
CA VAL A 398 2.80 48.48 -0.19
C VAL A 398 4.30 48.22 -0.14
N ARG A 399 4.72 46.95 -0.04
CA ARG A 399 6.12 46.52 -0.26
C ARG A 399 6.17 45.48 -1.39
N PRO A 400 6.99 45.68 -2.45
CA PRO A 400 7.28 44.64 -3.44
C PRO A 400 8.32 43.62 -2.90
N PRO A 401 8.37 42.40 -3.46
CA PRO A 401 9.38 41.40 -3.09
C PRO A 401 10.75 41.71 -3.73
N THR A 402 11.83 41.54 -2.98
CA THR A 402 13.21 41.76 -3.45
C THR A 402 13.85 40.50 -4.02
N THR A 403 14.31 40.62 -5.27
CA THR A 403 15.41 39.92 -5.96
C THR A 403 16.22 38.84 -5.22
N MET A 404 16.48 37.73 -5.92
CA MET A 404 17.52 36.74 -5.58
C MET A 404 18.93 37.34 -5.43
N ARG A 405 19.70 36.82 -4.46
CA ARG A 405 21.18 36.77 -4.43
C ARG A 405 21.62 35.68 -3.44
N GLY A 406 22.82 35.09 -3.61
CA GLY A 406 23.44 34.26 -2.56
C GLY A 406 23.84 32.81 -2.90
N TRP A 407 24.14 32.44 -4.16
CA TRP A 407 24.91 31.21 -4.43
C TRP A 407 26.40 31.46 -4.13
N GLU A 408 26.74 31.72 -2.86
CA GLU A 408 28.09 32.05 -2.41
C GLU A 408 28.31 31.50 -0.99
N ASN A 409 28.61 30.20 -0.86
CA ASN A 409 29.29 29.59 0.31
C ASN A 409 29.59 28.08 0.12
N ALA A 410 29.95 27.64 -1.10
CA ALA A 410 30.01 26.21 -1.46
C ALA A 410 31.36 25.71 -2.02
N ARG A 411 32.49 26.44 -1.86
CA ARG A 411 33.83 25.92 -2.21
C ARG A 411 35.02 26.61 -1.50
N ALA A 412 35.27 26.22 -0.25
CA ALA A 412 36.58 26.19 0.44
C ALA A 412 36.42 25.22 1.64
N GLY A 413 37.37 24.37 2.04
CA GLY A 413 38.83 24.44 1.93
C GLY A 413 39.43 24.68 3.32
N ALA A 414 39.29 23.80 4.32
CA ALA A 414 39.90 22.46 4.51
C ALA A 414 40.99 22.49 5.64
N THR A 415 41.28 21.31 6.22
CA THR A 415 42.39 20.97 7.16
C THR A 415 42.36 21.45 8.63
N ARG A 416 42.96 20.62 9.50
CA ARG A 416 43.11 20.70 10.98
C ARG A 416 41.75 20.59 11.74
N GLY A 417 41.56 19.76 12.77
CA GLY A 417 42.49 19.02 13.64
C GLY A 417 42.88 19.88 14.85
N GLY A 418 42.85 19.44 16.11
CA GLY A 418 42.62 18.14 16.75
C GLY A 418 42.96 18.29 18.25
N THR A 419 42.77 17.26 19.09
CA THR A 419 42.75 17.35 20.58
C THR A 419 41.55 18.15 21.13
N GLY A 420 41.11 17.97 22.38
CA GLY A 420 41.42 16.89 23.35
C GLY A 420 41.17 17.28 24.81
N GLN A 421 41.08 16.25 25.67
CA GLN A 421 41.08 16.29 27.14
C GLN A 421 39.78 16.76 27.84
N ALA A 422 39.61 16.32 29.09
CA ALA A 422 38.39 16.44 29.91
C ALA A 422 38.64 17.22 31.21
N GLY A 423 37.55 17.62 31.89
CA GLY A 423 37.58 18.27 33.21
C GLY A 423 36.33 17.92 34.03
N TYR A 424 36.51 17.74 35.34
CA TYR A 424 35.48 17.31 36.30
C TYR A 424 34.95 18.49 37.17
N SER A 425 33.94 18.19 38.00
CA SER A 425 33.55 18.92 39.24
C SER A 425 32.75 20.23 39.06
N THR A 426 31.99 20.78 40.02
CA THR A 426 31.28 20.29 41.26
C THR A 426 30.33 21.42 41.73
N GLY A 427 29.32 21.12 42.58
CA GLY A 427 28.49 22.13 43.27
C GLY A 427 26.99 21.86 43.12
N VAL A 428 26.31 21.15 44.04
CA VAL A 428 25.93 21.54 45.42
C VAL A 428 24.94 22.70 45.49
N ARG A 429 23.68 22.39 45.82
CA ARG A 429 22.78 23.22 46.64
C ARG A 429 21.72 22.35 47.32
N GLU A 430 21.31 22.76 48.51
CA GLU A 430 20.56 21.93 49.46
C GLU A 430 19.03 22.16 49.42
N ALA A 431 18.29 21.33 50.16
CA ALA A 431 16.84 21.40 50.32
C ALA A 431 16.43 21.42 51.81
N PRO A 432 15.26 21.97 52.18
CA PRO A 432 14.76 21.96 53.56
C PRO A 432 13.92 20.72 53.91
N VAL A 433 14.17 20.22 55.12
CA VAL A 433 13.70 18.98 55.78
C VAL A 433 12.18 18.93 56.08
N ALA A 434 11.62 17.70 56.11
CA ALA A 434 10.52 17.31 56.99
C ALA A 434 10.73 15.86 57.52
N ASN A 435 10.28 15.56 58.74
CA ASN A 435 10.69 14.36 59.53
C ASN A 435 9.69 13.18 59.52
N GLN A 436 10.21 11.94 59.54
CA GLN A 436 9.90 10.90 60.54
C GLN A 436 10.83 9.66 60.46
N ARG A 437 10.91 8.88 61.55
CA ARG A 437 11.81 7.72 61.84
C ARG A 437 11.18 6.89 63.00
N PRO A 438 11.68 5.69 63.43
CA PRO A 438 12.97 5.00 63.14
C PRO A 438 12.76 3.70 62.29
N SER A 439 13.47 2.55 62.35
CA SER A 439 14.39 1.93 63.34
C SER A 439 15.34 0.84 62.77
N PHE A 440 15.99 0.10 63.69
CA PHE A 440 17.04 -0.95 63.57
C PHE A 440 16.49 -2.35 63.17
N GLY A 441 17.25 -3.34 62.67
CA GLY A 441 18.71 -3.56 62.40
C GLY A 441 18.90 -4.98 61.77
N ASP A 442 20.05 -5.65 61.65
CA ASP A 442 21.49 -5.33 61.81
C ASP A 442 22.40 -6.42 61.11
N ARG A 443 23.63 -6.76 61.57
CA ARG A 443 24.56 -7.79 61.00
C ARG A 443 25.14 -8.78 62.06
N PRO A 444 25.72 -9.95 61.66
CA PRO A 444 27.14 -10.11 61.22
C PRO A 444 27.28 -10.83 59.84
N SER A 445 28.42 -11.09 59.18
CA SER A 445 29.90 -10.91 59.38
C SER A 445 30.75 -12.17 59.70
N PHE A 446 32.02 -12.16 59.21
CA PHE A 446 33.10 -13.19 59.25
C PHE A 446 32.89 -14.47 58.39
N GLY A 447 33.94 -15.13 57.83
CA GLY A 447 35.41 -14.90 57.92
C GLY A 447 36.21 -15.47 56.72
N ASP A 448 37.54 -15.40 56.78
CA ASP A 448 38.50 -15.49 55.64
C ASP A 448 39.40 -16.78 55.65
N ARG A 449 40.26 -16.92 54.61
CA ARG A 449 41.26 -17.97 54.25
C ARG A 449 40.75 -19.05 53.27
N GLY A 450 41.54 -19.54 52.29
CA GLY A 450 42.82 -19.04 51.74
C GLY A 450 43.84 -20.13 51.35
N GLY A 451 44.36 -20.08 50.10
CA GLY A 451 45.67 -20.62 49.72
C GLY A 451 45.75 -21.96 48.95
N GLY A 452 46.31 -21.92 47.73
CA GLY A 452 46.89 -23.06 46.98
C GLY A 452 45.92 -24.06 46.32
N GLY A 453 46.29 -24.79 45.26
CA GLY A 453 47.47 -24.64 44.39
C GLY A 453 47.90 -25.93 43.65
N TRP A 454 48.27 -25.80 42.37
CA TRP A 454 49.01 -26.75 41.52
C TRP A 454 48.32 -28.07 41.04
N GLY A 455 48.66 -28.46 39.80
CA GLY A 455 48.44 -29.79 39.22
C GLY A 455 47.11 -29.99 38.47
N GLY A 456 47.04 -30.65 37.30
CA GLY A 456 48.13 -31.08 36.40
C GLY A 456 47.87 -32.42 35.70
N GLY A 457 47.37 -32.40 34.46
CA GLY A 457 47.07 -33.60 33.65
C GLY A 457 45.70 -34.24 33.94
N GLY A 458 45.15 -35.10 33.07
CA GLY A 458 45.60 -35.42 31.71
C GLY A 458 45.29 -36.85 31.24
N GLY A 459 44.30 -37.00 30.36
CA GLY A 459 44.03 -38.24 29.59
C GLY A 459 42.95 -39.17 30.16
N GLY A 460 42.39 -40.05 29.31
CA GLY A 460 41.60 -41.22 29.77
C GLY A 460 40.22 -41.46 29.15
N PHE A 461 40.19 -41.78 27.85
CA PHE A 461 39.16 -42.54 27.11
C PHE A 461 38.01 -43.30 27.84
N ARG A 462 36.87 -43.36 27.11
CA ARG A 462 35.76 -44.35 27.18
C ARG A 462 34.77 -44.22 28.36
N ASN A 463 33.49 -44.59 28.19
CA ASN A 463 32.76 -45.09 27.00
C ASN A 463 31.74 -44.05 26.52
#